data_AF-V2XL74-F1
#
_entry.id   AF-V2XL74-F1
#
_cell.length_a   1.000
_cell.length_b   1.000
_cell.length_c   1.000
_cell.angle_alpha   90.00
_cell.angle_beta   90.00
_cell.angle_gamma   90.00
#
_symmetry.space_group_name_H-M   'P 1'
#
loop_
_entity.id
_entity.type
_entity.pdbx_description
1 polymer ?
#
loop_
_entity_poly.entity_id
_entity_poly.type
_entity_poly.pdbx_seq_one_letter_code
_entity_poly.pdbx_strand_id
1 'polypeptide(L)'
;MFTRFTSLLTFGLLFVNALGLATPIDLITKSTDVADLSIEDITNALDVGFVKHINVFITLDSLVTNLVNIDFTVENPLPLELTLESASGKGTLNGTTYADFNHTFIPPVVIPALGEMNTGVINNVLLTQGTLATLDIIPLGVLDLEQMNIVISVGGITIPINGLEQKGVPTAYELDLGSTTE
;
A
#
# COMPACT_ATOMS: atom_id res chain seq x y z
N MET A 1 -50.46 -10.33 82.07
CA MET A 1 -49.95 -10.35 83.46
C MET A 1 -48.66 -11.16 83.45
N PHE A 2 -47.57 -10.54 83.92
CA PHE A 2 -46.19 -11.03 84.05
C PHE A 2 -45.33 -11.17 82.75
N THR A 3 -44.24 -10.39 82.53
CA THR A 3 -42.90 -10.32 83.22
C THR A 3 -42.07 -11.56 82.84
N ARG A 4 -40.80 -11.59 82.40
CA ARG A 4 -39.66 -10.66 82.27
C ARG A 4 -38.47 -11.43 81.62
N PHE A 5 -37.46 -10.68 81.17
CA PHE A 5 -36.01 -10.99 81.10
C PHE A 5 -35.55 -12.19 80.24
N THR A 6 -34.40 -12.18 79.53
CA THR A 6 -33.07 -11.75 79.97
C THR A 6 -32.14 -11.52 78.77
N SER A 7 -31.20 -10.59 78.93
CA SER A 7 -30.07 -10.26 78.06
C SER A 7 -29.01 -11.37 77.99
N LEU A 8 -28.33 -11.57 76.84
CA LEU A 8 -26.86 -11.74 76.82
C LEU A 8 -26.22 -11.58 75.41
N LEU A 9 -25.27 -10.64 75.35
CA LEU A 9 -24.04 -10.52 74.54
C LEU A 9 -23.94 -11.07 73.09
N THR A 10 -23.76 -10.11 72.18
CA THR A 10 -22.58 -9.87 71.32
C THR A 10 -21.80 -11.05 70.72
N PHE A 11 -21.71 -11.08 69.38
CA PHE A 11 -20.53 -11.32 68.50
C PHE A 11 -21.14 -11.51 67.09
N GLY A 12 -21.11 -10.54 66.19
CA GLY A 12 -19.92 -10.15 65.44
C GLY A 12 -19.84 -10.99 64.16
N LEU A 13 -20.37 -10.48 63.04
CA LEU A 13 -19.82 -10.62 61.67
C LEU A 13 -20.73 -9.89 60.66
N LEU A 14 -20.23 -8.73 60.24
CA LEU A 14 -20.65 -8.01 59.05
C LEU A 14 -20.25 -8.85 57.82
N PHE A 15 -21.23 -9.34 57.06
CA PHE A 15 -21.03 -9.65 55.66
C PHE A 15 -21.97 -8.77 54.84
N VAL A 16 -21.43 -7.65 54.37
CA VAL A 16 -21.99 -6.86 53.29
C VAL A 16 -21.82 -7.68 52.02
N ASN A 17 -22.89 -8.29 51.52
CA ASN A 17 -22.93 -8.73 50.14
C ASN A 17 -23.11 -7.49 49.27
N ALA A 18 -21.99 -6.86 48.91
CA ALA A 18 -21.96 -5.83 47.90
C ALA A 18 -22.25 -6.49 46.54
N LEU A 19 -23.30 -6.01 45.88
CA LEU A 19 -23.54 -6.22 44.45
C LEU A 19 -22.28 -5.84 43.67
N GLY A 20 -21.54 -6.83 43.20
CA GLY A 20 -20.57 -6.66 42.12
C GLY A 20 -21.30 -6.75 40.79
N LEU A 21 -21.84 -5.63 40.29
CA LEU A 21 -22.09 -5.47 38.86
C LEU A 21 -20.73 -5.61 38.18
N ALA A 22 -20.46 -6.77 37.59
CA ALA A 22 -19.37 -6.91 36.65
C ALA A 22 -19.71 -6.01 35.46
N THR A 23 -19.12 -4.81 35.41
CA THR A 23 -19.04 -4.06 34.17
C THR A 23 -18.30 -4.93 33.15
N PRO A 24 -18.82 -5.13 31.94
CA PRO A 24 -18.00 -5.71 30.89
C PRO A 24 -16.80 -4.78 30.75
N ILE A 25 -15.61 -5.31 31.01
CA ILE A 25 -14.38 -4.69 30.55
C ILE A 25 -14.51 -4.76 29.04
N ASP A 26 -14.83 -3.63 28.40
CA ASP A 26 -14.62 -3.45 26.98
C ASP A 26 -13.15 -3.78 26.75
N LEU A 27 -12.93 -4.93 26.13
CA LEU A 27 -11.63 -5.34 25.65
C LEU A 27 -11.31 -4.35 24.54
N ILE A 28 -10.65 -3.25 24.90
CA ILE A 28 -10.09 -2.29 23.97
C ILE A 28 -9.32 -3.10 22.93
N THR A 29 -9.86 -3.12 21.72
CA THR A 29 -9.19 -3.63 20.53
C THR A 29 -7.81 -3.01 20.49
N LYS A 30 -6.78 -3.85 20.63
CA LYS A 30 -5.38 -3.52 20.44
C LYS A 30 -5.25 -2.64 19.19
N SER A 31 -4.78 -1.40 19.37
CA SER A 31 -4.38 -0.50 18.28
C SER A 31 -3.58 -1.28 17.24
N THR A 32 -4.08 -1.28 16.02
CA THR A 32 -3.32 -1.73 14.83
C THR A 32 -2.42 -0.59 14.35
N ASP A 33 -1.85 0.16 15.28
CA ASP A 33 -1.07 1.35 14.99
C ASP A 33 0.38 0.95 14.81
N VAL A 34 0.97 1.32 13.68
CA VAL A 34 2.40 1.20 13.42
C VAL A 34 3.03 2.54 13.76
N ALA A 35 3.77 2.60 14.88
CA ALA A 35 4.39 3.83 15.36
C ALA A 35 3.40 5.03 15.42
N ASP A 36 2.25 4.79 16.06
CA ASP A 36 1.14 5.75 16.24
C ASP A 36 0.38 6.16 14.97
N LEU A 37 0.64 5.51 13.82
CA LEU A 37 -0.16 5.66 12.60
C LEU A 37 -1.07 4.45 12.41
N SER A 38 -2.35 4.68 12.15
CA SER A 38 -3.27 3.60 11.79
C SER A 38 -3.00 3.11 10.36
N ILE A 39 -3.39 1.87 10.05
CA ILE A 39 -3.31 1.33 8.67
C ILE A 39 -4.13 2.18 7.69
N GLU A 40 -5.23 2.78 8.15
CA GLU A 40 -6.05 3.69 7.35
C GLU A 40 -5.29 4.97 7.01
N ASP A 41 -4.59 5.56 7.98
CA ASP A 41 -3.73 6.74 7.74
C ASP A 41 -2.61 6.43 6.73
N ILE A 42 -1.98 5.25 6.87
CA ILE A 42 -0.94 4.79 5.93
C ILE A 42 -1.52 4.64 4.52
N THR A 43 -2.66 3.97 4.40
CA THR A 43 -3.31 3.73 3.09
C THR A 43 -3.70 5.05 2.43
N ASN A 44 -4.35 5.94 3.18
CA ASN A 44 -4.76 7.26 2.70
C ASN A 44 -3.56 8.12 2.27
N ALA A 45 -2.45 8.05 2.99
CA ALA A 45 -1.25 8.80 2.62
C ALA A 45 -0.66 8.30 1.29
N LEU A 46 -0.66 6.99 1.05
CA LEU A 46 -0.09 6.39 -0.16
C LEU A 46 -1.01 6.50 -1.38
N ASP A 47 -2.32 6.56 -1.19
CA ASP A 47 -3.28 6.74 -2.30
C ASP A 47 -3.07 8.09 -3.01
N VAL A 48 -2.58 9.12 -2.29
CA VAL A 48 -2.35 10.47 -2.85
C VAL A 48 -0.95 10.61 -3.46
N GLY A 49 -0.59 9.72 -4.38
CA GLY A 49 0.59 9.92 -5.22
C GLY A 49 1.83 9.11 -4.85
N PHE A 50 1.66 7.88 -4.37
CA PHE A 50 2.77 6.97 -4.11
C PHE A 50 3.71 6.79 -5.30
N VAL A 51 3.22 6.77 -6.56
CA VAL A 51 4.06 6.66 -7.76
C VAL A 51 4.29 8.04 -8.36
N LYS A 52 5.53 8.54 -8.37
CA LYS A 52 5.84 9.87 -8.88
C LYS A 52 5.98 9.95 -10.39
N HIS A 53 6.62 8.94 -10.96
CA HIS A 53 6.98 8.92 -12.37
C HIS A 53 7.27 7.48 -12.80
N ILE A 54 7.04 7.20 -14.08
CA ILE A 54 7.29 5.91 -14.71
C ILE A 54 8.22 6.12 -15.90
N ASN A 55 9.25 5.28 -16.03
CA ASN A 55 10.02 5.12 -17.27
C ASN A 55 9.58 3.83 -17.96
N VAL A 56 9.38 3.91 -19.27
CA VAL A 56 9.09 2.75 -20.12
C VAL A 56 10.19 2.61 -21.16
N PHE A 57 10.85 1.45 -21.18
CA PHE A 57 11.91 1.13 -22.11
C PHE A 57 11.35 0.23 -23.22
N ILE A 58 11.31 0.76 -24.43
CA ILE A 58 10.82 0.07 -25.62
C ILE A 58 12.00 -0.22 -26.53
N THR A 59 12.22 -1.50 -26.82
CA THR A 59 13.25 -1.95 -27.75
C THR A 59 12.64 -2.42 -29.06
N LEU A 60 13.48 -2.70 -30.06
CA LEU A 60 13.02 -3.35 -31.29
C LEU A 60 12.33 -4.70 -31.03
N ASP A 61 12.83 -5.47 -30.05
CA ASP A 61 12.21 -6.74 -29.66
C ASP A 61 10.79 -6.54 -29.12
N SER A 62 10.59 -5.46 -28.36
CA SER A 62 9.28 -5.07 -27.82
C SER A 62 8.24 -4.89 -28.93
N LEU A 63 8.62 -4.45 -30.14
CA LEU A 63 7.68 -4.31 -31.27
C LEU A 63 7.07 -5.64 -31.74
N VAL A 64 7.75 -6.76 -31.45
CA VAL A 64 7.31 -8.10 -31.83
C VAL A 64 6.69 -8.83 -30.64
N THR A 65 7.32 -8.73 -29.46
CA THR A 65 6.91 -9.48 -28.26
C THR A 65 5.79 -8.80 -27.48
N ASN A 66 5.56 -7.50 -27.70
CA ASN A 66 4.68 -6.66 -26.86
C ASN A 66 5.09 -6.62 -25.39
N LEU A 67 6.36 -6.92 -25.10
CA LEU A 67 6.93 -6.87 -23.77
C LEU A 67 7.90 -5.69 -23.68
N VAL A 68 7.77 -4.90 -22.63
CA VAL A 68 8.65 -3.78 -22.33
C VAL A 68 9.28 -3.94 -20.97
N ASN A 69 10.33 -3.18 -20.71
CA ASN A 69 10.83 -3.02 -19.35
C ASN A 69 10.33 -1.68 -18.82
N ILE A 70 10.11 -1.58 -17.52
CA ILE A 70 9.75 -0.32 -16.87
C ILE A 70 10.59 -0.13 -15.62
N ASP A 71 10.71 1.10 -15.16
CA ASP A 71 10.96 1.39 -13.74
C ASP A 71 10.02 2.51 -13.31
N PHE A 72 9.84 2.66 -12.01
CA PHE A 72 9.09 3.80 -11.49
C PHE A 72 9.72 4.32 -10.21
N THR A 73 9.51 5.60 -9.97
CA THR A 73 9.90 6.26 -8.72
C THR A 73 8.70 6.29 -7.80
N VAL A 74 8.90 5.86 -6.55
CA VAL A 74 7.89 5.96 -5.50
C VAL A 74 8.28 7.04 -4.50
N GLU A 75 7.29 7.74 -3.95
CA GLU A 75 7.45 8.68 -2.84
C GLU A 75 6.80 8.11 -1.58
N ASN A 76 7.53 8.20 -0.47
CA ASN A 76 7.05 7.89 0.84
C ASN A 76 6.68 9.19 1.59
N PRO A 77 5.39 9.51 1.75
CA PRO A 77 4.94 10.70 2.47
C PRO A 77 5.00 10.56 4.00
N LEU A 78 5.38 9.39 4.52
CA LEU A 78 5.37 9.09 5.95
C LEU A 78 6.72 9.39 6.60
N PRO A 79 6.75 9.79 7.89
CA PRO A 79 7.98 10.01 8.65
C PRO A 79 8.66 8.70 9.10
N LEU A 80 8.33 7.59 8.45
CA LEU A 80 8.82 6.25 8.73
C LEU A 80 9.31 5.62 7.43
N GLU A 81 10.35 4.79 7.50
CA GLU A 81 10.83 4.04 6.35
C GLU A 81 9.79 2.98 5.92
N LEU A 82 9.60 2.84 4.60
CA LEU A 82 8.79 1.79 4.00
C LEU A 82 9.68 0.81 3.26
N THR A 83 9.28 -0.45 3.22
CA THR A 83 9.91 -1.45 2.36
C THR A 83 8.85 -1.99 1.40
N LEU A 84 9.00 -1.77 0.11
CA LEU A 84 8.12 -2.29 -0.93
C LEU A 84 8.54 -3.71 -1.33
N GLU A 85 7.67 -4.67 -1.08
CA GLU A 85 7.90 -6.10 -1.35
C GLU A 85 7.34 -6.53 -2.70
N SER A 86 6.16 -6.03 -3.07
CA SER A 86 5.57 -6.30 -4.37
C SER A 86 4.66 -5.16 -4.84
N ALA A 87 4.46 -5.11 -6.15
CA ALA A 87 3.61 -4.17 -6.84
C ALA A 87 2.94 -4.84 -8.04
N SER A 88 1.66 -4.57 -8.25
CA SER A 88 0.91 -4.99 -9.42
C SER A 88 -0.12 -3.92 -9.77
N GLY A 89 -0.45 -3.78 -11.04
CA GLY A 89 -1.44 -2.79 -11.44
C GLY A 89 -1.53 -2.63 -12.94
N LYS A 90 -2.38 -1.70 -13.36
CA LYS A 90 -2.63 -1.40 -14.77
C LYS A 90 -2.31 0.05 -15.08
N GLY A 91 -1.57 0.24 -16.17
CA GLY A 91 -1.40 1.54 -16.80
C GLY A 91 -2.52 1.76 -17.81
N THR A 92 -3.33 2.78 -17.59
CA THR A 92 -4.51 3.08 -18.39
C THR A 92 -4.48 4.51 -18.92
N LEU A 93 -5.22 4.76 -19.99
CA LEU A 93 -5.42 6.10 -20.53
C LEU A 93 -6.84 6.16 -21.08
N ASN A 94 -7.62 7.15 -20.61
CA ASN A 94 -9.03 7.32 -21.00
C ASN A 94 -9.85 6.01 -20.83
N GLY A 95 -9.60 5.26 -19.76
CA GLY A 95 -10.26 3.98 -19.47
C GLY A 95 -9.80 2.79 -20.32
N THR A 96 -8.82 2.98 -21.22
CA THR A 96 -8.21 1.88 -21.97
C THR A 96 -6.94 1.42 -21.27
N THR A 97 -6.82 0.12 -20.96
CA THR A 97 -5.58 -0.45 -20.43
C THR A 97 -4.54 -0.57 -21.53
N TYR A 98 -3.33 -0.07 -21.27
CA TYR A 98 -2.16 -0.18 -22.15
C TYR A 98 -1.10 -1.11 -21.57
N ALA A 99 -0.93 -1.14 -20.24
CA ALA A 99 0.03 -2.01 -19.58
C ALA A 99 -0.62 -2.77 -18.43
N ASP A 100 -0.19 -4.01 -18.21
CA ASP A 100 -0.54 -4.83 -17.06
C ASP A 100 0.75 -5.46 -16.51
N PHE A 101 1.00 -5.30 -15.21
CA PHE A 101 2.19 -5.85 -14.58
C PHE A 101 1.91 -6.40 -13.19
N ASN A 102 2.76 -7.36 -12.81
CA ASN A 102 2.82 -7.92 -11.47
C ASN A 102 4.28 -8.29 -11.18
N HIS A 103 4.81 -7.77 -10.08
CA HIS A 103 6.22 -7.92 -9.74
C HIS A 103 6.45 -8.05 -8.23
N THR A 104 7.33 -8.98 -7.86
CA THR A 104 7.86 -9.12 -6.49
C THR A 104 9.33 -8.73 -6.50
N PHE A 105 9.71 -7.79 -5.62
CA PHE A 105 11.05 -7.25 -5.54
C PHE A 105 11.96 -8.16 -4.72
N ILE A 106 13.10 -8.55 -5.30
CA ILE A 106 14.11 -9.39 -4.64
C ILE A 106 15.50 -8.78 -4.92
N PRO A 107 16.15 -8.10 -3.95
CA PRO A 107 15.62 -7.78 -2.61
C PRO A 107 14.47 -6.76 -2.65
N PRO A 108 13.65 -6.66 -1.59
CA PRO A 108 12.65 -5.59 -1.46
C PRO A 108 13.26 -4.19 -1.58
N VAL A 109 12.46 -3.23 -2.03
CA VAL A 109 12.90 -1.84 -2.25
C VAL A 109 12.67 -1.03 -0.97
N VAL A 110 13.75 -0.50 -0.39
CA VAL A 110 13.67 0.36 0.81
C VAL A 110 13.45 1.80 0.40
N ILE A 111 12.37 2.42 0.87
CA ILE A 111 11.97 3.79 0.57
C ILE A 111 12.17 4.63 1.84
N PRO A 112 13.11 5.59 1.84
CA PRO A 112 13.40 6.42 3.01
C PRO A 112 12.17 7.19 3.51
N ALA A 113 12.14 7.51 4.81
CA ALA A 113 11.13 8.40 5.39
C ALA A 113 11.12 9.77 4.69
N LEU A 114 9.94 10.26 4.32
CA LEU A 114 9.73 11.55 3.62
C LEU A 114 10.61 11.69 2.35
N GLY A 115 10.86 10.58 1.67
CA GLY A 115 11.80 10.50 0.57
C GLY A 115 11.27 9.72 -0.63
N GLU A 116 12.10 9.64 -1.66
CA GLU A 116 11.79 8.93 -2.90
C GLU A 116 12.79 7.81 -3.16
N MET A 117 12.35 6.79 -3.90
CA MET A 117 13.21 5.70 -4.34
C MET A 117 12.78 5.20 -5.71
N ASN A 118 13.73 4.90 -6.59
CA ASN A 118 13.44 4.18 -7.84
C ASN A 118 13.39 2.68 -7.55
N THR A 119 12.42 1.97 -8.14
CA THR A 119 12.24 0.53 -7.91
C THR A 119 13.30 -0.35 -8.54
N GLY A 120 14.11 0.20 -9.44
CA GLY A 120 14.87 -0.57 -10.40
C GLY A 120 13.99 -1.12 -11.51
N VAL A 121 14.65 -1.75 -12.49
CA VAL A 121 14.01 -2.21 -13.72
C VAL A 121 13.19 -3.49 -13.48
N ILE A 122 11.92 -3.42 -13.85
CA ILE A 122 10.97 -4.51 -13.95
C ILE A 122 10.91 -4.94 -15.41
N ASN A 123 11.27 -6.20 -15.66
CA ASN A 123 11.33 -6.74 -17.01
C ASN A 123 10.01 -7.40 -17.43
N ASN A 124 9.78 -7.47 -18.73
CA ASN A 124 8.69 -8.24 -19.35
C ASN A 124 7.27 -7.79 -18.95
N VAL A 125 7.05 -6.48 -18.86
CA VAL A 125 5.72 -5.89 -18.68
C VAL A 125 4.94 -6.00 -19.98
N LEU A 126 3.72 -6.52 -19.90
CA LEU A 126 2.88 -6.73 -21.06
C LEU A 126 2.19 -5.44 -21.50
N LEU A 127 2.38 -5.07 -22.77
CA LEU A 127 1.59 -4.06 -23.44
C LEU A 127 0.32 -4.69 -24.02
N THR A 128 -0.80 -4.48 -23.34
CA THR A 128 -2.09 -5.14 -23.65
C THR A 128 -2.70 -4.71 -24.98
N GLN A 129 -2.41 -3.50 -25.46
CA GLN A 129 -2.78 -3.03 -26.80
C GLN A 129 -1.70 -3.31 -27.86
N GLY A 130 -0.60 -3.93 -27.44
CA GLY A 130 0.61 -4.07 -28.24
C GLY A 130 1.46 -2.81 -28.30
N THR A 131 2.71 -2.98 -28.74
CA THR A 131 3.69 -1.89 -28.69
C THR A 131 3.40 -0.79 -29.69
N LEU A 132 2.91 -1.12 -30.88
CA LEU A 132 2.57 -0.12 -31.90
C LEU A 132 1.47 0.85 -31.44
N ALA A 133 0.41 0.34 -30.80
CA ALA A 133 -0.63 1.19 -30.24
C ALA A 133 -0.12 2.01 -29.04
N THR A 134 0.90 1.52 -28.34
CA THR A 134 1.53 2.25 -27.24
C THR A 134 2.39 3.41 -27.75
N LEU A 135 2.96 3.32 -28.96
CA LEU A 135 3.70 4.43 -29.55
C LEU A 135 2.82 5.68 -29.76
N ASP A 136 1.53 5.50 -30.05
CA ASP A 136 0.59 6.60 -30.27
C ASP A 136 0.29 7.40 -28.99
N ILE A 137 0.49 6.81 -27.81
CA ILE A 137 0.24 7.48 -26.53
C ILE A 137 1.50 8.13 -25.92
N ILE A 138 2.69 7.83 -26.46
CA ILE A 138 3.96 8.44 -26.00
C ILE A 138 3.88 9.97 -25.95
N PRO A 139 3.35 10.68 -26.96
CA PRO A 139 3.29 12.14 -26.94
C PRO A 139 2.44 12.73 -25.81
N LEU A 140 1.57 11.94 -25.18
CA LEU A 140 0.73 12.39 -24.07
C LEU A 140 1.51 12.44 -22.74
N GLY A 141 2.54 11.61 -22.59
CA GLY A 141 3.47 11.65 -21.46
C GLY A 141 2.86 11.34 -20.09
N VAL A 142 1.68 10.73 -20.04
CA VAL A 142 0.97 10.39 -18.81
C VAL A 142 0.20 9.08 -18.92
N LEU A 143 0.07 8.39 -17.79
CA LEU A 143 -0.82 7.25 -17.61
C LEU A 143 -1.57 7.36 -16.28
N ASP A 144 -2.81 6.88 -16.26
CA ASP A 144 -3.53 6.61 -15.02
C ASP A 144 -3.15 5.21 -14.52
N LEU A 145 -2.88 5.08 -13.22
CA LEU A 145 -2.72 3.80 -12.55
C LEU A 145 -4.04 3.36 -11.95
N GLU A 146 -4.49 2.15 -12.31
CA GLU A 146 -5.71 1.56 -11.80
C GLU A 146 -5.45 0.16 -11.26
N GLN A 147 -6.28 -0.25 -10.29
CA GLN A 147 -6.18 -1.57 -9.64
C GLN A 147 -4.78 -1.83 -9.05
N MET A 148 -4.11 -0.79 -8.58
CA MET A 148 -2.75 -0.90 -8.08
C MET A 148 -2.77 -1.56 -6.70
N ASN A 149 -2.09 -2.69 -6.58
CA ASN A 149 -1.93 -3.41 -5.32
C ASN A 149 -0.45 -3.45 -4.97
N ILE A 150 -0.13 -3.05 -3.75
CA ILE A 150 1.22 -3.06 -3.21
C ILE A 150 1.25 -3.84 -1.91
N VAL A 151 2.39 -4.48 -1.64
CA VAL A 151 2.69 -5.03 -0.31
C VAL A 151 3.89 -4.28 0.21
N ILE A 152 3.69 -3.60 1.35
CA ILE A 152 4.73 -2.85 2.02
C ILE A 152 4.98 -3.42 3.41
N SER A 153 6.18 -3.18 3.93
CA SER A 153 6.52 -3.42 5.32
C SER A 153 6.90 -2.11 6.00
N VAL A 154 6.29 -1.84 7.16
CA VAL A 154 6.52 -0.63 7.97
C VAL A 154 6.82 -1.05 9.39
N GLY A 155 8.00 -0.71 9.92
CA GLY A 155 8.39 -1.13 11.28
C GLY A 155 8.37 -2.65 11.49
N GLY A 156 8.55 -3.45 10.44
CA GLY A 156 8.49 -4.91 10.46
C GLY A 156 7.08 -5.51 10.37
N ILE A 157 6.05 -4.69 10.15
CA ILE A 157 4.67 -5.13 9.92
C ILE A 157 4.38 -5.06 8.42
N THR A 158 4.04 -6.20 7.83
CA THR A 158 3.61 -6.29 6.43
C THR A 158 2.16 -5.89 6.27
N ILE A 159 1.90 -4.96 5.37
CA ILE A 159 0.61 -4.35 5.09
C ILE A 159 0.31 -4.50 3.58
N PRO A 160 -0.67 -5.32 3.20
CA PRO A 160 -1.18 -5.31 1.84
C PRO A 160 -2.14 -4.13 1.64
N ILE A 161 -1.92 -3.36 0.58
CA ILE A 161 -2.77 -2.25 0.18
C ILE A 161 -3.25 -2.55 -1.23
N ASN A 162 -4.58 -2.57 -1.43
CA ASN A 162 -5.19 -3.03 -2.67
C ASN A 162 -6.05 -1.93 -3.30
N GLY A 163 -6.08 -1.90 -4.62
CA GLY A 163 -6.98 -1.04 -5.38
C GLY A 163 -6.66 0.45 -5.29
N LEU A 164 -5.40 0.82 -5.09
CA LEU A 164 -4.97 2.21 -5.21
C LEU A 164 -5.22 2.71 -6.64
N GLU A 165 -5.62 3.97 -6.75
CA GLU A 165 -5.86 4.63 -8.04
C GLU A 165 -5.10 5.95 -8.07
N GLN A 166 -4.39 6.20 -9.17
CA GLN A 166 -3.65 7.44 -9.34
C GLN A 166 -3.83 7.97 -10.76
N LYS A 167 -4.26 9.22 -10.88
CA LYS A 167 -4.53 9.84 -12.19
C LYS A 167 -3.34 10.68 -12.67
N GLY A 168 -3.09 10.65 -13.98
CA GLY A 168 -2.13 11.52 -14.66
C GLY A 168 -0.69 11.35 -14.19
N VAL A 169 -0.24 10.12 -13.92
CA VAL A 169 1.14 9.83 -13.52
C VAL A 169 2.09 10.14 -14.68
N PRO A 170 3.07 11.04 -14.51
CA PRO A 170 4.07 11.33 -15.53
C PRO A 170 4.76 10.05 -16.01
N THR A 171 4.76 9.84 -17.33
CA THR A 171 5.33 8.65 -17.97
C THR A 171 6.27 9.08 -19.09
N ALA A 172 7.54 8.70 -18.95
CA ALA A 172 8.57 8.89 -19.96
C ALA A 172 8.80 7.60 -20.74
N TYR A 173 9.19 7.73 -22.00
CA TYR A 173 9.43 6.60 -22.89
C TYR A 173 10.81 6.71 -23.51
N GLU A 174 11.62 5.67 -23.32
CA GLU A 174 12.91 5.52 -23.96
C GLU A 174 12.79 4.53 -25.12
N LEU A 175 13.14 4.99 -26.32
CA LEU A 175 13.06 4.22 -27.55
C LEU A 175 14.47 3.83 -28.00
N ASP A 176 14.79 2.54 -27.93
CA ASP A 176 15.98 1.97 -28.57
C ASP A 176 15.56 1.06 -29.72
N LEU A 177 15.39 1.67 -30.89
CA LEU A 177 14.94 0.99 -32.12
C LEU A 177 16.10 0.69 -33.07
N GLY A 178 17.35 0.82 -32.60
CA GLY A 178 18.56 0.73 -33.41
C GLY A 178 18.77 1.99 -34.25
N SER A 179 19.93 2.62 -34.09
CA SER A 179 20.38 3.64 -35.04
C SER A 179 20.72 2.97 -36.37
N THR A 180 20.03 3.32 -37.45
CA THR A 180 20.61 3.19 -38.79
C THR A 180 21.76 4.19 -38.88
N THR A 181 22.96 3.78 -38.50
CA THR A 181 24.17 4.47 -38.97
C THR A 181 24.28 4.12 -40.45
N GLU A 182 23.84 5.03 -41.31
CA GLU A 182 24.18 5.02 -42.75
C GLU A 182 25.69 5.26 -42.95
#